data_AF-A0A3D6CXD0-F1
#
_entry.id   AF-A0A3D6CXD0-F1
#
_cell.length_a   1.000
_cell.length_b   1.000
_cell.length_c   1.000
_cell.angle_alpha   90.00
_cell.angle_beta   90.00
_cell.angle_gamma   90.00
#
_symmetry.space_group_name_H-M   'P 1'
#
loop_
_entity.id
_entity.type
_entity.pdbx_description
1 polymer ?
#
loop_
_entity_poly.entity_id
_entity_poly.type
_entity_poly.pdbx_seq_one_letter_code
_entity_poly.pdbx_strand_id
1 'polypeptide(L)'
;IVVDDAIVTGENIFSHLQNGDDPTDAAITGTQEVSVPVIFGVLTTVAAFVPIMMIDGFRGKIFAQIPLVVIPVLLFSLVESKLILPAHLKHLRIRNRKPSQLNPLSRFQRFFADGMESFARKIYRPFLEMAMKNRYMTLSVFMGVCIILFTMLLSNRMMFVFFPRVPTERLTVRLTMPQGTPSEVTQKHINRILEVANQLKERNDFKEPSTGESVIVNVMDVVGASGLTGGRSRKAGMTNVGEVAMNITPPEDRELTLTSQEIVGEWRKS
;
A
#
# COMPACT_ATOMS: atom_id res chain seq x y z
N ILE A 1 14.16 -0.99 -1.49
CA ILE A 1 14.88 -1.88 -0.54
C ILE A 1 15.71 -2.91 -1.28
N VAL A 2 15.10 -3.90 -1.96
CA VAL A 2 15.85 -4.95 -2.72
C VAL A 2 16.90 -4.37 -3.67
N VAL A 3 16.51 -3.40 -4.49
CA VAL A 3 17.42 -2.79 -5.47
C VAL A 3 18.46 -1.88 -4.79
N ASP A 4 18.15 -1.34 -3.61
CA ASP A 4 19.02 -0.38 -2.92
C ASP A 4 20.30 -1.08 -2.43
N ASP A 5 20.20 -2.30 -1.91
CA ASP A 5 21.34 -3.09 -1.43
C ASP A 5 22.34 -3.38 -2.56
N ALA A 6 21.81 -3.74 -3.74
CA ALA A 6 22.58 -4.00 -4.94
C ALA A 6 23.20 -2.71 -5.51
N ILE A 7 22.47 -1.58 -5.48
CA ILE A 7 23.00 -0.29 -5.92
C ILE A 7 24.17 0.15 -5.04
N VAL A 8 24.04 0.11 -3.71
CA VAL A 8 25.11 0.52 -2.79
C VAL A 8 26.37 -0.32 -2.99
N THR A 9 26.20 -1.64 -3.11
CA THR A 9 27.32 -2.56 -3.37
C THR A 9 27.94 -2.32 -4.75
N GLY A 10 27.12 -2.14 -5.78
CA GLY A 10 27.57 -1.87 -7.14
C GLY A 10 28.28 -0.53 -7.30
N GLU A 11 27.80 0.53 -6.63
CA GLU A 11 28.44 1.85 -6.62
C GLU A 11 29.80 1.81 -5.95
N ASN A 12 29.93 1.10 -4.82
CA ASN A 12 31.22 0.98 -4.14
C ASN A 12 32.24 0.21 -4.99
N ILE A 13 31.85 -0.93 -5.57
CA ILE A 13 32.69 -1.68 -6.52
C ILE A 13 33.08 -0.80 -7.72
N PHE A 14 32.13 -0.04 -8.26
CA PHE A 14 32.37 0.85 -9.39
C PHE A 14 33.34 2.00 -9.04
N SER A 15 33.28 2.51 -7.81
CA SER A 15 34.22 3.52 -7.29
C SER A 15 35.65 2.97 -7.27
N HIS A 16 35.87 1.76 -6.74
CA HIS A 16 37.19 1.09 -6.76
C HIS A 16 37.71 0.84 -8.18
N LEU A 17 36.83 0.38 -9.08
CA LEU A 17 37.18 0.18 -10.48
C LEU A 17 37.58 1.50 -11.18
N GLN A 18 37.01 2.65 -10.80
CA GLN A 18 37.41 3.96 -11.31
C GLN A 18 38.77 4.44 -10.77
N ASN A 19 39.09 4.08 -9.52
CA ASN A 19 40.36 4.42 -8.87
C ASN A 19 41.56 3.64 -9.44
N GLY A 20 41.31 2.62 -10.27
CA GLY A 20 42.34 1.88 -10.99
C GLY A 20 42.73 0.54 -10.35
N ASP A 21 41.97 0.05 -9.37
CA ASP A 21 42.20 -1.24 -8.72
C ASP A 21 41.99 -2.42 -9.70
N ASP A 22 42.62 -3.58 -9.43
CA ASP A 22 42.35 -4.80 -10.21
C ASP A 22 40.85 -5.14 -10.13
N PRO A 23 40.19 -5.52 -11.24
CA PRO A 23 38.75 -5.77 -11.23
C PRO A 23 38.28 -6.85 -10.24
N THR A 24 39.15 -7.81 -9.91
CA THR A 24 38.86 -8.83 -8.89
C THR A 24 38.93 -8.22 -7.49
N ASP A 25 39.99 -7.47 -7.21
CA ASP A 25 40.24 -6.88 -5.91
C ASP A 25 39.25 -5.75 -5.61
N ALA A 26 38.88 -4.97 -6.62
CA ALA A 26 37.82 -3.95 -6.56
C ALA A 26 36.45 -4.57 -6.21
N ALA A 27 36.12 -5.72 -6.80
CA ALA A 27 34.87 -6.42 -6.51
C ALA A 27 34.85 -6.98 -5.08
N ILE A 28 35.96 -7.54 -4.59
CA ILE A 28 36.06 -8.09 -3.24
C ILE A 28 36.05 -6.97 -2.19
N THR A 29 36.96 -5.99 -2.32
CA THR A 29 37.14 -4.89 -1.37
C THR A 29 35.89 -4.01 -1.33
N GLY A 30 35.38 -3.62 -2.51
CA GLY A 30 34.18 -2.80 -2.62
C GLY A 30 32.95 -3.45 -1.98
N THR A 31 32.81 -4.77 -2.08
CA THR A 31 31.74 -5.51 -1.40
C THR A 31 31.95 -5.58 0.12
N GLN A 32 33.18 -5.82 0.58
CA GLN A 32 33.49 -5.99 2.01
C GLN A 32 33.26 -4.71 2.81
N GLU A 33 33.62 -3.55 2.27
CA GLU A 33 33.47 -2.26 2.94
C GLU A 33 32.01 -1.92 3.29
N VAL A 34 31.07 -2.25 2.40
CA VAL A 34 29.64 -1.95 2.58
C VAL A 34 28.83 -3.14 3.10
N SER A 35 29.45 -4.32 3.25
CA SER A 35 28.75 -5.54 3.68
C SER A 35 28.09 -5.39 5.05
N VAL A 36 28.80 -4.82 6.02
CA VAL A 36 28.29 -4.63 7.38
C VAL A 36 27.06 -3.71 7.41
N PRO A 37 27.11 -2.45 6.92
CA PRO A 37 25.96 -1.57 6.96
C PRO A 37 24.76 -2.12 6.17
N VAL A 38 24.98 -2.78 5.03
CA VAL A 38 23.91 -3.37 4.22
C VAL A 38 23.22 -4.53 4.96
N ILE A 39 23.97 -5.43 5.61
CA ILE A 39 23.38 -6.52 6.43
C ILE A 39 22.50 -5.94 7.53
N PHE A 40 23.01 -4.98 8.28
CA PHE A 40 22.26 -4.39 9.39
C PHE A 40 21.03 -3.62 8.90
N GLY A 41 21.10 -2.96 7.74
CA GLY A 41 19.95 -2.31 7.10
C GLY A 41 18.83 -3.30 6.75
N VAL A 42 19.20 -4.42 6.11
CA VAL A 42 18.25 -5.49 5.77
C VAL A 42 17.67 -6.15 7.01
N LEU A 43 18.51 -6.50 7.99
CA LEU A 43 18.06 -7.11 9.24
C LEU A 43 17.14 -6.19 10.04
N THR A 44 17.40 -4.88 10.05
CA THR A 44 16.52 -3.90 10.71
C THR A 44 15.15 -3.86 10.03
N THR A 45 15.12 -3.92 8.69
CA THR A 45 13.87 -4.00 7.93
C THR A 45 13.12 -5.29 8.25
N VAL A 46 13.80 -6.44 8.26
CA VAL A 46 13.21 -7.73 8.67
C VAL A 46 12.66 -7.64 10.09
N ALA A 47 13.41 -7.09 11.04
CA ALA A 47 12.99 -6.93 12.43
C ALA A 47 11.75 -6.02 12.56
N ALA A 48 11.58 -5.01 11.70
CA ALA A 48 10.38 -4.19 11.66
C ALA A 48 9.14 -4.92 11.09
N PHE A 49 9.35 -5.91 10.21
CA PHE A 49 8.27 -6.70 9.60
C PHE A 49 7.84 -7.91 10.42
N VAL A 50 8.73 -8.49 11.26
CA VAL A 50 8.42 -9.65 12.11
C VAL A 50 7.21 -9.44 13.04
N PRO A 51 7.04 -8.29 13.73
CA PRO A 51 5.88 -8.07 14.60
C PRO A 51 4.53 -8.15 13.88
N ILE A 52 4.50 -7.82 12.58
CA ILE A 52 3.28 -7.87 11.77
C ILE A 52 2.80 -9.32 11.60
N MET A 53 3.71 -10.29 11.55
CA MET A 53 3.37 -11.71 11.50
C MET A 53 2.80 -12.24 12.81
N MET A 54 3.14 -11.61 13.94
CA MET A 54 2.68 -11.99 15.27
C MET A 54 1.30 -11.40 15.63
N ILE A 55 0.69 -10.63 14.72
CA ILE A 55 -0.64 -10.07 14.94
C ILE A 55 -1.68 -11.19 14.84
N ASP A 56 -2.40 -11.42 15.93
CA ASP A 56 -3.50 -12.39 15.97
C ASP A 56 -4.78 -11.89 15.30
N GLY A 57 -5.62 -12.84 14.90
CA GLY A 57 -6.94 -12.59 14.32
C GLY A 57 -6.93 -12.49 12.79
N PHE A 58 -8.10 -12.18 12.23
CA PHE A 58 -8.30 -12.22 10.78
C PHE A 58 -7.49 -11.17 10.02
N ARG A 59 -7.42 -9.97 10.58
CA ARG A 59 -6.67 -8.87 9.99
C ARG A 59 -5.18 -9.21 9.99
N GLY A 60 -4.68 -9.78 11.08
CA GLY A 60 -3.33 -10.33 11.17
C GLY A 60 -3.01 -11.31 10.05
N LYS A 61 -3.93 -12.24 9.73
CA LYS A 61 -3.75 -13.19 8.60
C LYS A 61 -3.61 -12.50 7.23
N ILE A 62 -4.34 -11.41 6.98
CA ILE A 62 -4.21 -10.65 5.74
C ILE A 62 -2.85 -9.94 5.70
N PHE A 63 -2.49 -9.26 6.80
CA PHE A 63 -1.23 -8.52 6.87
C PHE A 63 0.00 -9.43 6.88
N ALA A 64 -0.09 -10.63 7.45
CA ALA A 64 0.98 -11.61 7.51
C ALA A 64 1.44 -12.09 6.13
N GLN A 65 0.63 -11.92 5.07
CA GLN A 65 1.03 -12.23 3.70
C GLN A 65 2.15 -11.30 3.19
N ILE A 66 2.16 -10.03 3.61
CA ILE A 66 3.17 -9.05 3.21
C ILE A 66 4.58 -9.44 3.71
N PRO A 67 4.84 -9.58 5.03
CA PRO A 67 6.15 -9.96 5.54
C PRO A 67 6.56 -11.38 5.11
N LEU A 68 5.61 -12.29 4.92
CA LEU A 68 5.89 -13.64 4.41
C LEU A 68 6.57 -13.61 3.03
N VAL A 69 6.26 -12.62 2.18
CA VAL A 69 6.90 -12.43 0.88
C VAL A 69 8.14 -11.54 1.00
N VAL A 70 8.03 -10.43 1.73
CA VAL A 70 9.10 -9.42 1.81
C VAL A 70 10.36 -9.98 2.49
N ILE A 71 10.23 -10.74 3.59
CA ILE A 71 11.40 -11.24 4.34
C ILE A 71 12.26 -12.18 3.48
N PRO A 72 11.71 -13.25 2.86
CA PRO A 72 12.50 -14.08 1.95
C PRO A 72 13.10 -13.30 0.79
N VAL A 73 12.34 -12.38 0.17
CA VAL A 73 12.84 -11.57 -0.95
C VAL A 73 14.03 -10.71 -0.52
N LEU A 74 13.99 -10.09 0.67
CA LEU A 74 15.12 -9.33 1.21
C LEU A 74 16.33 -10.21 1.52
N LEU A 75 16.12 -11.41 2.06
CA LEU A 75 17.20 -12.35 2.33
C LEU A 75 17.86 -12.85 1.03
N PHE A 76 17.06 -13.18 0.01
CA PHE A 76 17.57 -13.55 -1.31
C PHE A 76 18.30 -12.38 -1.97
N SER A 77 17.78 -11.16 -1.86
CA SER A 77 18.45 -9.94 -2.32
C SER A 77 19.83 -9.76 -1.69
N LEU A 78 19.93 -9.98 -0.37
CA LEU A 78 21.18 -9.86 0.37
C LEU A 78 22.23 -10.91 -0.06
N VAL A 79 21.77 -12.10 -0.48
CA VAL A 79 22.62 -13.15 -1.02
C VAL A 79 23.07 -12.81 -2.45
N GLU A 80 22.14 -12.35 -3.29
CA GLU A 80 22.40 -11.95 -4.68
C GLU A 80 23.40 -10.79 -4.75
N SER A 81 23.18 -9.73 -3.98
CA SER A 81 24.02 -8.53 -3.98
C SER A 81 25.45 -8.77 -3.52
N LYS A 82 25.71 -9.82 -2.72
CA LYS A 82 27.06 -10.14 -2.23
C LYS A 82 27.77 -11.25 -2.99
N LEU A 83 27.03 -12.21 -3.55
CA LEU A 83 27.63 -13.36 -4.21
C LEU A 83 27.60 -13.21 -5.73
N ILE A 84 26.44 -12.83 -6.27
CA ILE A 84 26.19 -12.83 -7.72
C ILE A 84 26.63 -11.52 -8.34
N LEU A 85 26.25 -10.39 -7.72
CA LEU A 85 26.56 -9.07 -8.25
C LEU A 85 28.08 -8.80 -8.38
N PRO A 86 28.93 -9.08 -7.37
CA PRO A 86 30.37 -8.80 -7.49
C PRO A 86 31.04 -9.68 -8.54
N ALA A 87 30.60 -10.93 -8.68
CA ALA A 87 31.07 -11.84 -9.71
C ALA A 87 30.73 -11.33 -11.12
N HIS A 88 29.54 -10.75 -11.31
CA HIS A 88 29.14 -10.18 -12.60
C HIS A 88 29.87 -8.86 -12.90
N LEU A 89 30.05 -8.00 -11.88
CA LEU A 89 30.70 -6.70 -12.05
C LEU A 89 32.21 -6.79 -12.28
N LYS A 90 32.89 -7.85 -11.82
CA LYS A 90 34.31 -8.10 -12.13
C LYS A 90 34.61 -8.14 -13.64
N HIS A 91 33.64 -8.57 -14.46
CA HIS A 91 33.81 -8.66 -15.90
C HIS A 91 33.55 -7.33 -16.64
N LEU A 92 33.11 -6.28 -15.93
CA LEU A 92 32.92 -4.96 -16.51
C LEU A 92 34.28 -4.31 -16.76
N ARG A 93 34.63 -4.18 -18.04
CA ARG A 93 35.71 -3.29 -18.46
C ARG A 93 35.18 -1.85 -18.47
N ILE A 94 35.61 -1.03 -17.51
CA ILE A 94 35.42 0.42 -17.57
C ILE A 94 36.23 0.94 -18.76
N ARG A 95 35.55 1.11 -19.88
CA ARG A 95 36.13 1.71 -21.07
C ARG A 95 36.11 3.22 -20.86
N ASN A 96 37.25 3.78 -20.45
CA ASN A 96 37.50 5.22 -20.42
C ASN A 96 37.42 5.79 -21.85
N ARG A 97 36.20 5.97 -22.38
CA ARG A 97 35.97 6.62 -23.67
C ARG A 97 36.21 8.12 -23.51
N LYS A 98 37.06 8.66 -24.38
CA LYS A 98 37.28 10.11 -24.51
C LYS A 98 35.93 10.82 -24.77
N PRO A 99 35.73 12.06 -24.30
CA PRO A 99 34.46 12.81 -24.43
C PRO A 99 33.95 12.92 -25.87
N SER A 100 34.84 12.85 -26.86
CA SER A 100 34.55 12.94 -28.29
C SER A 100 33.90 11.69 -28.90
N GLN A 101 33.84 10.56 -28.19
CA GLN A 101 33.30 9.27 -28.69
C GLN A 101 32.03 8.79 -27.94
N LEU A 102 31.36 9.71 -27.25
CA LEU A 102 30.18 9.45 -26.41
C LEU A 102 28.89 9.59 -27.23
N ASN A 103 28.01 8.58 -27.16
CA ASN A 103 26.65 8.64 -27.70
C ASN A 103 25.88 9.80 -27.05
N PRO A 104 24.88 10.40 -27.74
CA PRO A 104 24.07 11.50 -27.19
C PRO A 104 23.45 11.16 -25.83
N LEU A 105 23.04 9.89 -25.62
CA LEU A 105 22.54 9.39 -24.35
C LEU A 105 23.57 9.50 -23.21
N SER A 106 24.83 9.14 -23.48
CA SER A 106 25.91 9.22 -22.48
C SER A 106 26.35 10.64 -22.17
N ARG A 107 26.11 11.61 -23.07
CA ARG A 107 26.30 13.04 -22.78
C ARG A 107 25.21 13.56 -21.84
N PHE A 108 23.96 13.14 -22.05
CA PHE A 108 22.86 13.48 -21.16
C PHE A 108 23.07 12.89 -19.76
N GLN A 109 23.49 11.62 -19.66
CA GLN A 109 23.82 10.99 -18.39
C GLN A 109 24.94 11.75 -17.64
N ARG A 110 25.99 12.18 -18.35
CA ARG A 110 27.06 13.00 -17.74
C ARG A 110 26.58 14.37 -17.30
N PHE A 111 25.75 15.05 -18.09
CA PHE A 111 25.18 16.34 -17.68
C PHE A 111 24.39 16.22 -16.36
N PHE A 112 23.60 15.17 -16.22
CA PHE A 112 22.88 14.89 -14.97
C PHE A 112 23.81 14.51 -13.82
N ALA A 113 24.81 13.64 -14.06
CA ALA A 113 25.80 13.26 -13.06
C ALA A 113 26.60 14.48 -12.55
N ASP A 114 27.14 15.29 -13.45
CA ASP A 114 27.90 16.51 -13.14
C ASP A 114 27.01 17.55 -12.44
N GLY A 115 25.73 17.65 -12.84
CA GLY A 115 24.74 18.50 -12.20
C GLY A 115 24.46 18.09 -10.75
N MET A 116 24.25 16.80 -10.50
CA MET A 116 24.06 16.25 -9.15
C MET A 116 25.31 16.43 -8.28
N GLU A 117 26.49 16.17 -8.82
CA GLU A 117 27.75 16.33 -8.09
C GLU A 117 28.01 17.81 -7.73
N SER A 118 27.71 18.73 -8.66
CA SER A 118 27.79 20.17 -8.42
C SER A 118 26.79 20.62 -7.36
N PHE A 119 25.55 20.11 -7.37
CA PHE A 119 24.55 20.37 -6.34
C PHE A 119 25.01 19.87 -4.97
N ALA A 120 25.50 18.63 -4.91
CA ALA A 120 26.03 18.04 -3.68
C ALA A 120 27.18 18.87 -3.09
N ARG A 121 28.12 19.33 -3.93
CA ARG A 121 29.27 20.14 -3.49
C ARG A 121 28.93 21.59 -3.15
N LYS A 122 28.05 22.25 -3.92
CA LYS A 122 27.80 23.70 -3.78
C LYS A 122 26.63 24.06 -2.87
N ILE A 123 25.65 23.16 -2.72
CA ILE A 123 24.42 23.44 -1.95
C ILE A 123 24.38 22.54 -0.72
N TYR A 124 24.47 21.22 -0.91
CA TYR A 124 24.32 20.28 0.20
C TYR A 124 25.46 20.38 1.22
N ARG A 125 26.73 20.35 0.76
CA ARG A 125 27.90 20.42 1.65
C ARG A 125 27.95 21.68 2.53
N PRO A 126 27.85 22.92 2.03
CA PRO A 126 27.89 24.10 2.89
C PRO A 126 26.69 24.19 3.83
N PHE A 127 25.51 23.73 3.40
CA PHE A 127 24.35 23.63 4.28
C PHE A 127 24.57 22.64 5.42
N LEU A 128 25.16 21.47 5.12
CA LEU A 128 25.52 20.47 6.12
C LEU A 128 26.57 21.00 7.10
N GLU A 129 27.61 21.68 6.61
CA GLU A 129 28.63 22.31 7.46
C GLU A 129 28.01 23.38 8.39
N MET A 130 27.07 24.18 7.89
CA MET A 130 26.31 25.14 8.71
C MET A 130 25.45 24.43 9.77
N ALA A 131 24.74 23.36 9.38
CA ALA A 131 23.89 22.59 10.29
C ALA A 131 24.69 21.87 11.40
N MET A 132 25.88 21.37 11.07
CA MET A 132 26.82 20.76 12.01
C MET A 132 27.43 21.80 12.96
N LYS A 133 27.81 22.98 12.44
CA LYS A 133 28.36 24.08 13.26
C LYS A 133 27.33 24.59 14.27
N ASN A 134 26.07 24.71 13.87
CA ASN A 134 24.97 25.19 14.72
C ASN A 134 24.13 24.04 15.29
N ARG A 135 24.76 23.05 15.93
CA ARG A 135 24.11 21.83 16.45
C ARG A 135 22.86 22.08 17.30
N TYR A 136 22.86 23.14 18.13
CA TYR A 136 21.71 23.47 18.97
C TYR A 136 20.55 24.05 18.17
N MET A 137 20.82 24.83 17.13
CA MET A 137 19.79 25.36 16.23
C MET A 137 19.12 24.20 15.47
N THR A 138 19.92 23.27 14.94
CA THR A 138 19.43 22.07 14.26
C THR A 138 18.55 21.21 15.18
N LEU A 139 18.98 21.01 16.43
CA LEU A 139 18.20 20.26 17.42
C LEU A 139 16.89 20.98 17.78
N SER A 140 16.91 22.31 17.95
CA SER A 140 15.72 23.10 18.24
C SER A 140 14.72 23.08 17.10
N VAL A 141 15.18 23.15 15.85
CA VAL A 141 14.31 23.01 14.66
C VAL A 141 13.70 21.62 14.61
N PHE A 142 14.51 20.58 14.82
CA PHE A 142 14.02 19.19 14.86
C PHE A 142 12.94 19.00 15.93
N MET A 143 13.22 19.43 17.17
CA MET A 143 12.24 19.37 18.26
C MET A 143 11.01 20.21 17.99
N GLY A 144 11.15 21.41 17.41
CA GLY A 144 10.03 22.26 17.02
C GLY A 144 9.10 21.58 16.01
N VAL A 145 9.67 20.96 14.97
CA VAL A 145 8.90 20.18 13.98
C VAL A 145 8.22 18.98 14.65
N CYS A 146 8.91 18.24 15.52
CA CYS A 146 8.33 17.14 16.28
C CYS A 146 7.15 17.59 17.16
N ILE A 147 7.29 18.71 17.87
CA ILE A 147 6.22 19.27 18.71
C ILE A 147 5.02 19.69 17.85
N ILE A 148 5.24 20.32 16.71
CA ILE A 148 4.16 20.70 15.78
C ILE A 148 3.42 19.44 15.30
N LEU A 149 4.15 18.41 14.83
CA LEU A 149 3.56 17.16 14.37
C LEU A 149 2.75 16.47 15.48
N PHE A 150 3.31 16.39 16.70
CA PHE A 150 2.63 15.76 17.84
C PHE A 150 1.38 16.55 18.26
N THR A 151 1.46 17.88 18.25
CA THR A 151 0.32 18.76 18.55
C THR A 151 -0.77 18.62 17.50
N MET A 152 -0.44 18.55 16.20
CA MET A 152 -1.44 18.32 15.15
C MET A 152 -2.15 16.97 15.31
N LEU A 153 -1.41 15.94 15.72
CA LEU A 153 -1.96 14.60 15.96
C LEU A 153 -2.91 14.59 17.18
N LEU A 154 -2.55 15.28 18.27
CA LEU A 154 -3.40 15.41 19.45
C LEU A 154 -4.58 16.38 19.28
N SER A 155 -4.49 17.34 18.34
CA SER A 155 -5.50 18.36 18.15
C SER A 155 -6.86 17.82 17.64
N ASN A 156 -6.98 16.51 17.40
CA ASN A 156 -8.20 15.82 16.93
C ASN A 156 -8.77 16.41 15.62
N ARG A 157 -7.96 17.16 14.87
CA ARG A 157 -8.33 17.73 13.56
C ARG A 157 -8.14 16.73 12.42
N MET A 158 -7.41 15.65 12.66
CA MET A 158 -7.23 14.56 11.70
C MET A 158 -8.26 13.47 12.00
N MET A 159 -9.20 13.25 11.07
CA MET A 159 -10.07 12.08 11.14
C MET A 159 -9.25 10.82 10.86
N PHE A 160 -8.89 10.10 11.91
CA PHE A 160 -8.19 8.82 11.79
C PHE A 160 -9.17 7.74 11.30
N VAL A 161 -9.05 7.38 10.01
CA VAL A 161 -9.81 6.28 9.43
C VAL A 161 -8.88 5.07 9.32
N PHE A 162 -8.98 4.14 10.27
CA PHE A 162 -8.08 2.98 10.39
C PHE A 162 -8.06 2.10 9.13
N PHE A 163 -9.16 2.06 8.37
CA PHE A 163 -9.22 1.49 7.03
C PHE A 163 -10.22 2.25 6.17
N PRO A 164 -9.85 2.71 4.96
CA PRO A 164 -10.83 3.21 4.03
C PRO A 164 -11.83 2.10 3.72
N ARG A 165 -13.11 2.45 3.63
CA ARG A 165 -14.14 1.49 3.25
C ARG A 165 -13.99 1.22 1.76
N VAL A 166 -13.56 0.01 1.40
CA VAL A 166 -13.49 -0.41 0.00
C VAL A 166 -14.92 -0.48 -0.54
N PRO A 167 -15.24 0.20 -1.66
CA PRO A 167 -16.54 0.07 -2.31
C PRO A 167 -16.83 -1.40 -2.59
N THR A 168 -17.96 -1.90 -2.10
CA THR A 168 -18.36 -3.28 -2.33
C THR A 168 -19.50 -3.30 -3.34
N GLU A 169 -19.47 -4.28 -4.24
CA GLU A 169 -20.51 -4.55 -5.25
C GLU A 169 -21.78 -5.19 -4.65
N ARG A 170 -21.79 -5.40 -3.34
CA ARG A 170 -22.89 -6.03 -2.61
C ARG A 170 -23.23 -5.18 -1.42
N LEU A 171 -24.48 -4.74 -1.37
CA LEU A 171 -25.05 -4.08 -0.21
C LEU A 171 -25.94 -5.08 0.50
N THR A 172 -25.94 -5.05 1.83
CA THR A 172 -26.67 -6.03 2.63
C THR A 172 -27.30 -5.37 3.84
N VAL A 173 -28.60 -5.57 4.00
CA VAL A 173 -29.39 -5.13 5.16
C VAL A 173 -29.72 -6.36 5.99
N ARG A 174 -29.38 -6.30 7.27
CA ARG A 174 -29.70 -7.34 8.24
C ARG A 174 -30.79 -6.84 9.19
N LEU A 175 -31.90 -7.56 9.21
CA LEU A 175 -32.99 -7.33 10.16
C LEU A 175 -32.84 -8.32 11.32
N THR A 176 -32.82 -7.82 12.55
CA THR A 176 -32.83 -8.65 13.76
C THR A 176 -34.00 -8.20 14.63
N MET A 177 -35.02 -9.05 14.72
CA MET A 177 -36.21 -8.87 15.56
C MET A 177 -35.97 -9.45 16.96
N PRO A 178 -36.79 -9.07 17.97
CA PRO A 178 -36.76 -9.71 19.28
C PRO A 178 -36.92 -11.23 19.21
N GLN A 179 -36.25 -11.95 20.11
CA GLN A 179 -36.36 -13.42 20.17
C GLN A 179 -37.81 -13.83 20.46
N GLY A 180 -38.27 -14.92 19.83
CA GLY A 180 -39.65 -15.39 19.90
C GLY A 180 -40.59 -14.82 18.84
N THR A 181 -40.11 -13.91 17.98
CA THR A 181 -40.90 -13.42 16.84
C THR A 181 -41.16 -14.56 15.83
N PRO A 182 -42.42 -14.80 15.41
CA PRO A 182 -42.74 -15.78 14.37
C PRO A 182 -42.09 -15.42 13.04
N SER A 183 -41.72 -16.43 12.24
CA SER A 183 -41.08 -16.22 10.92
C SER A 183 -41.96 -15.40 9.97
N GLU A 184 -43.29 -15.52 10.08
CA GLU A 184 -44.26 -14.78 9.27
C GLU A 184 -44.18 -13.26 9.49
N VAL A 185 -44.00 -12.84 10.74
CA VAL A 185 -43.86 -11.41 11.08
C VAL A 185 -42.54 -10.87 10.53
N THR A 186 -41.45 -11.63 10.70
CA THR A 186 -40.15 -11.28 10.12
C THR A 186 -40.22 -11.21 8.60
N GLN A 187 -40.91 -12.14 7.94
CA GLN A 187 -41.12 -12.14 6.48
C GLN A 187 -41.87 -10.90 6.02
N LYS A 188 -42.90 -10.45 6.75
CA LYS A 188 -43.63 -9.23 6.40
C LYS A 188 -42.71 -8.00 6.37
N HIS A 189 -41.81 -7.88 7.33
CA HIS A 189 -40.84 -6.79 7.37
C HIS A 189 -39.77 -6.91 6.28
N ILE A 190 -39.31 -8.13 5.98
CA ILE A 190 -38.36 -8.39 4.90
C ILE A 190 -38.97 -8.07 3.53
N ASN A 191 -40.23 -8.46 3.29
CA ASN A 191 -40.97 -8.11 2.08
C ASN A 191 -41.09 -6.60 1.91
N ARG A 192 -41.30 -5.86 3.01
CA ARG A 192 -41.34 -4.39 2.96
C ARG A 192 -39.98 -3.80 2.56
N ILE A 193 -38.89 -4.33 3.10
CA ILE A 193 -37.52 -3.91 2.75
C ILE A 193 -37.21 -4.25 1.28
N LEU A 194 -37.65 -5.42 0.81
CA LEU A 194 -37.52 -5.86 -0.57
C LEU A 194 -38.29 -4.96 -1.54
N GLU A 195 -39.51 -4.57 -1.17
CA GLU A 195 -40.33 -3.64 -1.96
C GLU A 195 -39.64 -2.28 -2.11
N VAL A 196 -39.09 -1.73 -1.02
CA VAL A 196 -38.31 -0.48 -1.07
C VAL A 196 -37.05 -0.63 -1.94
N ALA A 197 -36.35 -1.77 -1.84
CA ALA A 197 -35.19 -2.05 -2.67
C ALA A 197 -35.54 -2.13 -4.17
N ASN A 198 -36.69 -2.72 -4.51
CA ASN A 198 -37.19 -2.77 -5.89
C ASN A 198 -37.64 -1.38 -6.39
N GLN A 199 -38.26 -0.56 -5.53
CA GLN A 199 -38.60 0.83 -5.87
C GLN A 199 -37.34 1.66 -6.17
N LEU A 200 -36.27 1.47 -5.39
CA LEU A 200 -34.98 2.11 -5.66
C LEU A 200 -34.35 1.63 -6.98
N LYS A 201 -34.50 0.34 -7.31
CA LYS A 201 -34.06 -0.20 -8.61
C LYS A 201 -34.78 0.45 -9.79
N GLU A 202 -36.06 0.77 -9.65
CA GLU A 202 -36.90 1.37 -10.71
C GLU A 202 -36.72 2.88 -10.88
N ARG A 203 -36.20 3.57 -9.86
CA ARG A 203 -35.97 5.03 -9.87
C ARG A 203 -34.92 5.43 -10.91
N ASN A 204 -35.23 6.45 -11.71
CA ASN A 204 -34.36 6.91 -12.81
C ASN A 204 -32.98 7.41 -12.34
N ASP A 205 -32.85 7.83 -11.08
CA ASP A 205 -31.59 8.28 -10.48
C ASP A 205 -30.54 7.16 -10.36
N PHE A 206 -30.94 5.89 -10.47
CA PHE A 206 -30.07 4.72 -10.42
C PHE A 206 -30.03 3.94 -11.75
N LYS A 207 -30.52 4.53 -12.84
CA LYS A 207 -30.40 3.96 -14.19
C LYS A 207 -29.24 4.60 -14.93
N GLU A 208 -28.45 3.78 -15.59
CA GLU A 208 -27.32 4.27 -16.37
C GLU A 208 -27.81 5.08 -17.60
N PRO A 209 -27.23 6.27 -17.87
CA PRO A 209 -27.72 7.16 -18.92
C PRO A 209 -27.65 6.57 -20.34
N SER A 210 -26.71 5.65 -20.59
CA SER A 210 -26.44 5.08 -21.91
C SER A 210 -27.24 3.81 -22.21
N THR A 211 -27.43 2.92 -21.23
CA THR A 211 -28.11 1.63 -21.39
C THR A 211 -29.54 1.63 -20.86
N GLY A 212 -29.90 2.57 -19.99
CA GLY A 212 -31.18 2.60 -19.28
C GLY A 212 -31.35 1.46 -18.26
N GLU A 213 -30.31 0.64 -18.07
CA GLU A 213 -30.31 -0.45 -17.11
C GLU A 213 -30.04 0.07 -15.70
N SER A 214 -30.65 -0.59 -14.71
CA SER A 214 -30.45 -0.21 -13.31
C SER A 214 -29.07 -0.64 -12.83
N VAL A 215 -28.39 0.26 -12.12
CA VAL A 215 -27.15 0.02 -11.39
C VAL A 215 -27.29 -1.11 -10.36
N ILE A 216 -28.55 -1.41 -9.96
CA ILE A 216 -28.94 -2.52 -9.10
C ILE A 216 -29.35 -3.71 -9.97
N VAL A 217 -28.47 -4.70 -10.05
CA VAL A 217 -28.65 -5.90 -10.89
C VAL A 217 -29.73 -6.80 -10.29
N ASN A 218 -29.45 -7.34 -9.09
CA ASN A 218 -30.30 -8.33 -8.44
C ASN A 218 -30.54 -7.97 -6.97
N VAL A 219 -31.76 -8.23 -6.51
CA VAL A 219 -32.13 -8.16 -5.09
C VAL A 219 -32.56 -9.56 -4.65
N MET A 220 -32.03 -10.00 -3.51
CA MET A 220 -32.29 -11.31 -2.92
C MET A 220 -32.69 -11.12 -1.47
N ASP A 221 -33.65 -11.89 -0.99
CA ASP A 221 -34.07 -11.91 0.41
C ASP A 221 -34.00 -13.33 0.97
N VAL A 222 -33.72 -13.43 2.27
CA VAL A 222 -33.84 -14.68 3.02
C VAL A 222 -34.34 -14.38 4.42
N VAL A 223 -35.23 -15.25 4.89
CA VAL A 223 -35.80 -15.22 6.24
C VAL A 223 -35.39 -16.48 6.97
N GLY A 224 -35.13 -16.37 8.27
CA GLY A 224 -34.65 -17.50 9.07
C GLY A 224 -33.14 -17.66 9.07
N ALA A 225 -32.41 -16.90 8.23
CA ALA A 225 -30.97 -16.95 8.13
C ALA A 225 -30.33 -15.59 7.86
N SER A 226 -29.04 -15.47 8.21
CA SER A 226 -28.19 -14.32 7.90
C SER A 226 -26.79 -14.81 7.52
N GLY A 227 -26.11 -14.14 6.60
CA GLY A 227 -24.84 -14.55 5.98
C GLY A 227 -24.91 -14.92 4.50
N LEU A 228 -25.90 -14.46 3.72
CA LEU A 228 -26.04 -14.75 2.29
C LEU A 228 -24.82 -14.32 1.48
N THR A 229 -24.31 -13.11 1.76
CA THR A 229 -23.29 -12.45 0.95
C THR A 229 -21.85 -12.70 1.43
N GLY A 230 -21.63 -13.74 2.25
CA GLY A 230 -20.28 -14.12 2.71
C GLY A 230 -19.90 -13.58 4.09
N GLY A 231 -20.88 -13.20 4.93
CA GLY A 231 -20.63 -12.83 6.32
C GLY A 231 -20.10 -14.02 7.14
N ARG A 232 -19.05 -13.78 7.94
CA ARG A 232 -18.34 -14.77 8.78
C ARG A 232 -19.20 -15.58 9.77
N SER A 233 -20.43 -15.16 10.00
CA SER A 233 -21.36 -15.84 10.90
C SER A 233 -22.64 -16.12 10.12
N ARG A 234 -22.74 -17.33 9.57
CA ARG A 234 -24.00 -17.86 9.05
C ARG A 234 -24.82 -18.34 10.24
N LYS A 235 -25.87 -17.60 10.56
CA LYS A 235 -26.88 -18.04 11.52
C LYS A 235 -28.05 -18.54 10.70
N ALA A 236 -28.46 -19.77 10.90
CA ALA A 236 -29.59 -20.38 10.21
C ALA A 236 -30.55 -20.98 11.25
N GLY A 237 -31.83 -21.04 10.92
CA GLY A 237 -32.88 -21.57 11.81
C GLY A 237 -33.38 -20.57 12.87
N MET A 238 -33.12 -19.27 12.70
CA MET A 238 -33.57 -18.22 13.62
C MET A 238 -34.76 -17.46 13.05
N THR A 239 -35.98 -17.68 13.55
CA THR A 239 -37.22 -17.06 13.03
C THR A 239 -37.25 -15.54 13.14
N ASN A 240 -36.40 -14.96 13.99
CA ASN A 240 -36.30 -13.54 14.26
C ASN A 240 -35.23 -12.82 13.42
N VAL A 241 -34.56 -13.50 12.48
CA VAL A 241 -33.50 -12.92 11.65
C VAL A 241 -33.88 -13.00 10.17
N GLY A 242 -33.60 -11.94 9.42
CA GLY A 242 -33.68 -11.93 7.97
C GLY A 242 -32.61 -11.03 7.35
N GLU A 243 -32.33 -11.25 6.08
CA GLU A 243 -31.31 -10.51 5.33
C GLU A 243 -31.82 -10.21 3.91
N VAL A 244 -31.65 -8.95 3.49
CA VAL A 244 -31.90 -8.52 2.11
C VAL A 244 -30.55 -8.07 1.54
N ALA A 245 -30.17 -8.64 0.41
CA ALA A 245 -28.93 -8.33 -0.29
C ALA A 245 -29.25 -7.79 -1.68
N MET A 246 -28.54 -6.73 -2.08
CA MET A 246 -28.60 -6.19 -3.42
C MET A 246 -27.20 -6.20 -4.03
N ASN A 247 -27.11 -6.74 -5.24
CA ASN A 247 -25.90 -6.71 -6.04
C ASN A 247 -25.96 -5.52 -6.97
N ILE A 248 -24.86 -4.80 -7.04
CA ILE A 248 -24.72 -3.58 -7.80
C ILE A 248 -23.58 -3.82 -8.81
N THR A 249 -23.69 -3.33 -10.04
CA THR A 249 -22.63 -3.43 -11.08
C THR A 249 -21.23 -2.99 -10.56
N PRO A 250 -20.09 -3.50 -11.03
CA PRO A 250 -18.79 -2.97 -10.62
C PRO A 250 -18.62 -1.48 -10.97
N PRO A 251 -17.90 -0.66 -10.18
CA PRO A 251 -17.63 0.74 -10.52
C PRO A 251 -16.87 0.93 -11.84
N GLU A 252 -16.13 -0.10 -12.28
CA GLU A 252 -15.36 -0.11 -13.53
C GLU A 252 -16.27 -0.16 -14.78
N ASP A 253 -17.45 -0.77 -14.63
CA ASP A 253 -18.43 -0.97 -15.70
C ASP A 253 -19.59 0.03 -15.63
N ARG A 254 -19.43 1.14 -14.88
CA ARG A 254 -20.46 2.16 -14.70
C ARG A 254 -20.04 3.54 -15.17
N GLU A 255 -20.96 4.24 -15.83
CA GLU A 255 -20.81 5.67 -16.14
C GLU A 255 -21.15 6.58 -14.94
N LEU A 256 -21.99 6.10 -14.02
CA LEU A 256 -22.39 6.86 -12.83
C LEU A 256 -21.37 6.73 -11.70
N THR A 257 -20.84 7.85 -11.22
CA THR A 257 -19.93 7.94 -10.07
C THR A 257 -20.65 7.79 -8.71
N LEU A 258 -21.80 7.12 -8.69
CA LEU A 258 -22.57 6.89 -7.46
C LEU A 258 -21.81 5.90 -6.57
N THR A 259 -21.48 6.35 -5.37
CA THR A 259 -20.78 5.51 -4.39
C THR A 259 -21.77 4.54 -3.76
N SER A 260 -21.35 3.31 -3.45
CA SER A 260 -22.15 2.35 -2.68
C SER A 260 -22.72 2.94 -1.37
N GLN A 261 -22.06 3.95 -0.80
CA GLN A 261 -22.52 4.69 0.39
C GLN A 261 -23.74 5.58 0.14
N GLU A 262 -23.84 6.20 -1.03
CA GLU A 262 -24.97 7.07 -1.38
C GLU A 262 -26.22 6.23 -1.60
N ILE A 263 -26.08 5.07 -2.26
CA ILE A 263 -27.14 4.09 -2.44
C ILE A 263 -27.65 3.57 -1.08
N VAL A 264 -26.74 3.24 -0.15
CA VAL A 264 -27.11 2.85 1.21
C VAL A 264 -27.79 4.00 1.97
N GLY A 265 -27.33 5.24 1.77
CA GLY A 265 -27.91 6.43 2.38
C GLY A 265 -29.36 6.64 1.97
N GLU A 266 -29.66 6.53 0.68
CA GLU A 266 -31.02 6.65 0.15
C GLU A 266 -31.91 5.47 0.57
N TRP A 267 -31.35 4.24 0.61
CA TRP A 267 -32.09 3.07 1.10
C TRP A 267 -32.48 3.18 2.58
N ARG A 268 -31.70 3.90 3.38
CA ARG A 268 -32.00 4.13 4.81
C ARG A 268 -33.07 5.20 5.04
N LYS A 269 -33.24 6.14 4.12
CA LYS A 269 -34.20 7.26 4.25
C LYS A 269 -35.62 6.90 3.82
N SER A 270 -35.75 5.89 2.94
CA SER A 270 -37.02 5.42 2.36
C SER A 270 -37.71 4.42 3.28
#